data_AF-A0A948YUI5-F1
#
_entry.id   AF-A0A948YUI5-F1
#
_cell.length_a   1.000
_cell.length_b   1.000
_cell.length_c   1.000
_cell.angle_alpha   90.00
_cell.angle_beta   90.00
_cell.angle_gamma   90.00
#
_symmetry.space_group_name_H-M   'P 1'
#
loop_
_entity.id
_entity.type
_entity.pdbx_description
1 polymer ?
#
loop_
_entity_poly.entity_id
_entity_poly.type
_entity_poly.pdbx_seq_one_letter_code
_entity_poly.pdbx_strand_id
1 'polypeptide(L)'
;MPELPEVETIRRQLAKLIVGKKIKKVEIKLPKIVKASLADFRRAVVGVKIRRVDRRAKLIIFGLDNGWSLLVHLKMTGQLVYVKKTVVIPAKAELSSAKAGIQDSGSPRIKYGASLVKPARHRYAQALAGGPGMTNQKHTHVIFNFTDGSRLLFNDL
;
A
#
# COMPACT_ATOMS: atom_id res chain seq x y z
N MET A 1 -2.97 -20.26 -7.45
CA MET A 1 -4.40 -19.91 -7.55
C MET A 1 -4.88 -19.61 -6.14
N PRO A 2 -5.31 -18.38 -5.83
CA PRO A 2 -5.81 -18.08 -4.51
C PRO A 2 -7.11 -18.83 -4.21
N GLU A 3 -7.21 -19.40 -3.02
CA GLU A 3 -8.44 -20.07 -2.58
C GLU A 3 -9.41 -19.11 -1.89
N LEU A 4 -10.68 -19.52 -1.74
CA LEU A 4 -11.72 -18.67 -1.16
C LEU A 4 -11.33 -18.04 0.19
N PRO A 5 -10.68 -18.73 1.14
CA PRO A 5 -10.23 -18.14 2.40
C PRO A 5 -9.15 -17.07 2.21
N GLU A 6 -8.26 -17.25 1.23
CA GLU A 6 -7.20 -16.29 0.92
C GLU A 6 -7.78 -15.02 0.30
N VAL A 7 -8.71 -15.17 -0.65
CA VAL A 7 -9.41 -14.02 -1.26
C VAL A 7 -10.20 -13.25 -0.19
N GLU A 8 -10.82 -13.94 0.77
CA GLU A 8 -11.49 -13.28 1.90
C GLU A 8 -10.51 -12.53 2.81
N THR A 9 -9.34 -13.11 3.05
CA THR A 9 -8.27 -12.44 3.81
C THR A 9 -7.80 -11.17 3.11
N ILE A 10 -7.55 -11.24 1.81
CA ILE A 10 -7.18 -10.08 0.98
C ILE A 10 -8.29 -9.02 1.03
N ARG A 11 -9.55 -9.42 0.87
CA ARG A 11 -10.71 -8.51 0.96
C ARG A 11 -10.74 -7.76 2.29
N ARG A 12 -10.61 -8.47 3.42
CA ARG A 12 -10.63 -7.88 4.77
C ARG A 12 -9.50 -6.88 4.98
N GLN A 13 -8.31 -7.19 4.48
CA GLN A 13 -7.17 -6.29 4.60
C GLN A 13 -7.31 -5.06 3.71
N LEU A 14 -7.73 -5.23 2.45
CA LEU A 14 -8.01 -4.11 1.57
C LEU A 14 -9.09 -3.21 2.14
N ALA A 15 -10.17 -3.78 2.70
CA ALA A 15 -11.23 -3.01 3.34
C ALA A 15 -10.68 -2.05 4.42
N LYS A 16 -9.76 -2.51 5.26
CA LYS A 16 -9.11 -1.68 6.28
C LYS A 16 -8.18 -0.62 5.70
N LEU A 17 -7.56 -0.90 4.56
CA LEU A 17 -6.52 -0.07 3.99
C LEU A 17 -7.05 1.01 3.05
N ILE A 18 -8.05 0.72 2.22
CA ILE A 18 -8.42 1.58 1.08
C ILE A 18 -9.85 2.13 1.11
N VAL A 19 -10.73 1.61 1.97
CA VAL A 19 -12.08 2.18 2.11
C VAL A 19 -11.96 3.62 2.59
N GLY A 20 -12.73 4.50 1.97
CA GLY A 20 -12.71 5.92 2.23
C GLY A 20 -11.70 6.70 1.38
N LYS A 21 -10.80 6.04 0.64
CA LYS A 21 -9.84 6.73 -0.23
C LYS A 21 -10.47 7.13 -1.56
N LYS A 22 -10.07 8.30 -2.07
CA LYS A 22 -10.42 8.82 -3.39
C LYS A 22 -9.33 8.47 -4.39
N ILE A 23 -9.70 7.89 -5.52
CA ILE A 23 -8.77 7.57 -6.60
C ILE A 23 -8.42 8.89 -7.32
N LYS A 24 -7.16 9.31 -7.24
CA LYS A 24 -6.65 10.52 -7.91
C LYS A 24 -6.34 10.27 -9.38
N LYS A 25 -5.70 9.13 -9.68
CA LYS A 25 -5.23 8.78 -11.02
C LYS A 25 -5.15 7.26 -11.13
N VAL A 26 -5.44 6.73 -12.32
CA VAL A 26 -5.16 5.33 -12.65
C VAL A 26 -4.15 5.24 -13.79
N GLU A 27 -3.16 4.38 -13.64
CA GLU A 27 -2.17 4.07 -14.66
C GLU A 27 -2.38 2.64 -15.12
N ILE A 28 -2.53 2.44 -16.43
CA ILE A 28 -2.81 1.14 -17.03
C ILE A 28 -1.65 0.85 -17.96
N LYS A 29 -0.74 -0.02 -17.50
CA LYS A 29 0.44 -0.46 -18.24
C LYS A 29 0.08 -1.55 -19.26
N LEU A 30 -0.96 -2.33 -19.00
CA LEU A 30 -1.41 -3.40 -19.87
C LEU A 30 -2.91 -3.27 -20.21
N PRO A 31 -3.28 -2.54 -21.28
CA PRO A 31 -4.68 -2.28 -21.64
C PRO A 31 -5.58 -3.51 -21.72
N LYS A 32 -5.07 -4.62 -22.25
CA LYS A 32 -5.83 -5.88 -22.45
C LYS A 32 -6.42 -6.50 -21.18
N ILE A 33 -5.98 -6.05 -19.99
CA ILE A 33 -6.53 -6.53 -18.73
C ILE A 33 -7.85 -5.86 -18.34
N VAL A 34 -8.11 -4.67 -18.90
CA VAL A 34 -9.35 -3.93 -18.70
C VAL A 34 -10.30 -4.32 -19.83
N LYS A 35 -11.45 -4.90 -19.47
CA LYS A 35 -12.44 -5.35 -20.46
C LYS A 35 -13.24 -4.21 -21.08
N ALA A 36 -13.39 -3.09 -20.37
CA ALA A 36 -14.05 -1.89 -20.88
C ALA A 36 -13.06 -1.04 -21.70
N SER A 37 -13.57 -0.05 -22.45
CA SER A 37 -12.69 0.93 -23.07
C SER A 37 -11.88 1.67 -21.99
N LEU A 38 -10.62 2.00 -22.28
CA LEU A 38 -9.77 2.69 -21.31
C LEU A 38 -10.32 4.07 -20.93
N ALA A 39 -11.02 4.73 -21.85
CA ALA A 39 -11.65 6.02 -21.61
C ALA A 39 -12.81 5.89 -20.61
N ASP A 40 -13.72 4.94 -20.85
CA ASP A 40 -14.86 4.71 -19.96
C ASP A 40 -14.39 4.25 -18.58
N PHE A 41 -13.40 3.37 -18.54
CA PHE A 41 -12.79 2.90 -17.31
C PHE A 41 -12.20 4.06 -16.49
N ARG A 42 -11.41 4.93 -17.13
CA ARG A 42 -10.84 6.11 -16.45
C ARG A 42 -11.93 7.04 -15.94
N ARG A 43 -12.96 7.33 -16.73
CA ARG A 43 -14.10 8.17 -16.29
C ARG A 43 -14.86 7.55 -15.12
N ALA A 44 -14.99 6.24 -15.09
CA ALA A 44 -15.71 5.54 -14.02
C ALA A 44 -14.96 5.49 -12.69
N VAL A 45 -13.63 5.54 -12.69
CA VAL A 45 -12.81 5.35 -11.47
C VAL A 45 -12.05 6.59 -11.01
N VAL A 46 -11.66 7.50 -11.91
CA VAL A 46 -10.87 8.68 -11.53
C VAL A 46 -11.75 9.71 -10.83
N GLY A 47 -11.29 10.22 -9.69
CA GLY A 47 -12.03 11.17 -8.87
C GLY A 47 -13.10 10.52 -8.00
N VAL A 48 -13.16 9.19 -7.94
CA VAL A 48 -14.23 8.44 -7.28
C VAL A 48 -13.71 7.80 -5.98
N LYS A 49 -14.55 7.74 -4.94
CA LYS A 49 -14.19 7.21 -3.61
C LYS A 49 -14.56 5.73 -3.52
N ILE A 50 -13.69 4.94 -2.90
CA ILE A 50 -14.00 3.54 -2.57
C ILE A 50 -14.85 3.51 -1.29
N ARG A 51 -16.09 3.02 -1.39
CA ARG A 51 -17.02 2.91 -0.26
C ARG A 51 -16.93 1.59 0.48
N ARG A 52 -16.69 0.50 -0.24
CA ARG A 52 -16.64 -0.85 0.34
C ARG A 52 -15.78 -1.78 -0.48
N VAL A 53 -15.34 -2.86 0.15
CA VAL A 53 -14.62 -3.96 -0.51
C VAL A 53 -15.33 -5.27 -0.16
N ASP A 54 -16.03 -5.79 -1.15
CA ASP A 54 -16.78 -7.03 -1.08
C ASP A 54 -16.05 -8.13 -1.86
N ARG A 55 -16.57 -9.35 -1.76
CA ARG A 55 -16.09 -10.49 -2.54
C ARG A 55 -17.26 -11.35 -2.97
N ARG A 56 -17.21 -11.86 -4.19
CA ARG A 56 -18.08 -12.94 -4.66
C ARG A 56 -17.22 -14.05 -5.23
N ALA A 57 -17.21 -15.21 -4.58
CA ALA A 57 -16.31 -16.31 -4.93
C ALA A 57 -14.84 -15.83 -5.04
N LYS A 58 -14.19 -15.96 -6.20
CA LYS A 58 -12.80 -15.54 -6.43
C LYS A 58 -12.65 -14.11 -6.97
N LEU A 59 -13.74 -13.33 -6.98
CA LEU A 59 -13.76 -11.92 -7.40
C LEU A 59 -13.75 -10.98 -6.19
N ILE A 60 -12.84 -10.01 -6.19
CA ILE A 60 -12.86 -8.86 -5.30
C ILE A 60 -13.65 -7.74 -5.96
N ILE A 61 -14.53 -7.09 -5.21
CA ILE A 61 -15.45 -6.07 -5.70
C ILE A 61 -15.22 -4.79 -4.90
N PHE A 62 -14.74 -3.73 -5.56
CA PHE A 62 -14.66 -2.40 -4.97
C PHE A 62 -15.92 -1.63 -5.31
N GLY A 63 -16.77 -1.39 -4.31
CA GLY A 63 -17.95 -0.54 -4.47
C GLY A 63 -17.54 0.93 -4.45
N LEU A 64 -17.91 1.67 -5.49
CA LEU A 64 -17.57 3.07 -5.66
C LEU A 64 -18.73 3.99 -5.22
N ASP A 65 -18.44 5.26 -4.92
CA ASP A 65 -19.45 6.22 -4.45
C ASP A 65 -20.35 6.80 -5.54
N ASN A 66 -19.98 6.62 -6.81
CA ASN A 66 -20.79 6.98 -7.97
C ASN A 66 -21.75 5.86 -8.44
N GLY A 67 -21.97 4.82 -7.64
CA GLY A 67 -22.84 3.68 -7.95
C GLY A 67 -22.18 2.57 -8.78
N TRP A 68 -20.99 2.80 -9.33
CA TRP A 68 -20.25 1.78 -10.07
C TRP A 68 -19.56 0.78 -9.13
N SER A 69 -19.17 -0.37 -9.69
CA SER A 69 -18.35 -1.36 -8.98
C SER A 69 -17.18 -1.80 -9.86
N LEU A 70 -15.98 -1.82 -9.29
CA LEU A 70 -14.78 -2.33 -9.94
C LEU A 70 -14.53 -3.78 -9.52
N LEU A 71 -14.53 -4.69 -10.49
CA LEU A 71 -14.32 -6.12 -10.26
C LEU A 71 -12.87 -6.50 -10.59
N VAL A 72 -12.21 -7.21 -9.68
CA VAL A 72 -10.84 -7.71 -9.87
C VAL A 72 -10.79 -9.21 -9.62
N HIS A 73 -10.26 -9.95 -10.60
CA HIS A 73 -10.03 -11.38 -10.51
C HIS A 73 -8.53 -11.65 -10.40
N LEU A 74 -8.08 -12.31 -9.33
CA LEU A 74 -6.65 -12.58 -9.10
C LEU A 74 -6.10 -13.73 -9.97
N LYS A 75 -6.95 -14.61 -10.49
CA LYS A 75 -6.54 -15.77 -11.31
C LYS A 75 -5.51 -16.64 -10.58
N MET A 76 -4.38 -16.95 -11.22
CA MET A 76 -3.35 -17.85 -10.69
C MET A 76 -2.30 -17.11 -9.86
N THR A 77 -1.85 -15.96 -10.37
CA THR A 77 -0.65 -15.21 -9.93
C THR A 77 -0.93 -13.76 -9.59
N GLY A 78 -2.17 -13.30 -9.77
CA GLY A 78 -2.56 -11.92 -9.54
C GLY A 78 -2.43 -11.52 -8.08
N GLN A 79 -1.85 -10.34 -7.84
CA GLN A 79 -1.62 -9.79 -6.51
C GLN A 79 -2.09 -8.33 -6.45
N LEU A 80 -2.71 -7.98 -5.32
CA LEU A 80 -3.06 -6.60 -4.98
C LEU A 80 -2.12 -6.10 -3.89
N VAL A 81 -1.24 -5.17 -4.25
CA VAL A 81 -0.19 -4.66 -3.35
C VAL A 81 -0.51 -3.23 -2.97
N TYR A 82 -0.73 -3.00 -1.68
CA TYR A 82 -0.92 -1.65 -1.14
C TYR A 82 0.41 -1.05 -0.68
N VAL A 83 0.70 0.17 -1.12
CA VAL A 83 1.92 0.91 -0.80
C VAL A 83 1.52 2.23 -0.12
N LYS A 84 1.91 2.40 1.14
CA LYS A 84 1.71 3.66 1.88
C LYS A 84 2.59 4.76 1.28
N LYS A 85 2.19 6.03 1.47
CA LYS A 85 3.04 7.17 1.15
C LYS A 85 4.31 7.08 2.01
N THR A 86 5.46 6.85 1.40
CA THR A 86 6.75 6.95 2.09
C THR A 86 7.14 8.41 2.18
N VAL A 87 7.21 8.94 3.39
CA VAL A 87 7.92 10.20 3.65
C VAL A 87 9.40 9.84 3.73
N VAL A 88 10.17 10.22 2.71
CA VAL A 88 11.64 10.14 2.78
C VAL A 88 12.06 11.29 3.68
N ILE A 89 12.52 10.97 4.90
CA ILE A 89 13.19 11.95 5.74
C ILE A 89 14.60 12.11 5.14
N PRO A 90 14.98 13.31 4.64
CA PRO A 90 16.31 13.51 4.07
C PRO A 90 17.37 13.27 5.16
N ALA A 91 18.38 12.46 4.85
CA ALA A 91 19.41 12.00 5.79
C ALA A 91 20.46 13.08 6.16
N LYS A 92 20.11 14.36 6.13
CA LYS A 92 20.94 15.47 6.61
C LYS A 92 20.08 16.48 7.36
N ALA A 93 19.71 16.13 8.58
CA ALA A 93 19.62 17.12 9.64
C ALA A 93 20.89 16.92 10.47
N GLU A 94 21.90 17.76 10.24
CA GLU A 94 23.08 17.78 11.08
C GLU A 94 22.63 18.08 12.52
N LEU A 95 22.81 17.10 13.43
CA LEU A 95 22.83 17.41 14.85
C LEU A 95 24.05 18.30 15.08
N SER A 96 23.84 19.62 15.09
CA SER A 96 24.81 20.55 15.66
C SER A 96 24.98 20.19 17.13
N SER A 97 26.13 19.62 17.46
CA SER A 97 26.55 19.33 18.82
C SER A 97 26.84 20.64 19.53
N ALA A 98 25.85 21.18 20.23
CA ALA A 98 26.10 22.19 21.26
C ALA A 98 26.94 21.53 22.37
N LYS A 99 28.25 21.78 22.36
CA LYS A 99 29.13 21.51 23.51
C LYS A 99 28.76 22.49 24.63
N ALA A 100 27.80 22.10 25.47
CA ALA A 100 27.69 22.67 26.81
C ALA A 100 28.60 21.85 27.73
N GLY A 101 29.72 22.43 28.15
CA GLY A 101 30.59 21.86 29.17
C GLY A 101 29.84 21.86 30.51
N ILE A 102 29.84 20.72 31.21
CA ILE A 102 29.39 20.62 32.60
C ILE A 102 30.42 19.78 33.35
N GLN A 103 31.02 20.41 34.35
CA GLN A 103 31.93 19.82 35.33
C GLN A 103 31.19 18.87 36.27
N ASP A 104 31.91 17.83 36.67
CA ASP A 104 31.52 16.73 37.54
C ASP A 104 31.16 17.18 38.96
N SER A 105 30.01 16.74 39.48
CA SER A 105 29.89 16.23 40.87
C SER A 105 28.48 15.67 41.13
N GLY A 106 28.41 14.39 41.51
CA GLY A 106 27.26 13.80 42.22
C GLY A 106 26.26 12.98 41.37
N SER A 107 26.38 11.66 41.41
CA SER A 107 25.40 10.67 40.90
C SER A 107 24.05 10.73 41.67
N PRO A 108 22.87 10.36 41.10
CA PRO A 108 22.65 9.08 40.39
C PRO A 108 21.93 9.14 39.03
N ARG A 109 22.40 8.24 38.16
CA ARG A 109 21.85 7.76 36.88
C ARG A 109 20.36 8.02 36.62
N ILE A 110 20.07 8.75 35.54
CA ILE A 110 19.11 8.30 34.51
C ILE A 110 19.74 8.53 33.12
N LYS A 111 20.26 7.45 32.54
CA LYS A 111 20.72 7.40 31.14
C LYS A 111 19.52 7.09 30.25
N TYR A 112 18.87 8.09 29.67
CA TYR A 112 18.04 7.86 28.48
C TYR A 112 18.94 7.93 27.24
N GLY A 113 19.69 6.86 27.00
CA GLY A 113 20.29 6.58 25.70
C GLY A 113 19.27 5.84 24.85
N ALA A 114 18.85 6.42 23.73
CA ALA A 114 18.04 5.71 22.74
C ALA A 114 18.96 4.82 21.89
N SER A 115 18.97 3.52 22.17
CA SER A 115 19.63 2.52 21.32
C SER A 115 18.67 2.03 20.25
N LEU A 116 19.06 2.17 18.98
CA LEU A 116 18.36 1.53 17.86
C LEU A 116 18.67 0.03 17.85
N VAL A 117 17.67 -0.78 18.20
CA VAL A 117 17.71 -2.24 18.05
C VAL A 117 17.28 -2.58 16.62
N LYS A 118 18.11 -3.32 15.89
CA LYS A 118 17.72 -3.91 14.58
C LYS A 118 16.61 -4.93 14.82
N PRO A 119 15.42 -4.86 14.18
CA PRO A 119 14.50 -5.97 14.23
C PRO A 119 15.06 -7.12 13.40
N ALA A 120 15.46 -8.19 14.10
CA ALA A 120 15.83 -9.47 13.52
C ALA A 120 14.60 -10.14 12.89
N ARG A 121 14.79 -10.57 11.63
CA ARG A 121 14.07 -11.60 10.86
C ARG A 121 12.85 -12.22 11.57
N HIS A 122 11.65 -11.81 11.18
CA HIS A 122 10.45 -12.65 11.27
C HIS A 122 9.93 -12.90 9.85
N ARG A 123 10.15 -14.14 9.39
CA ARG A 123 9.62 -14.73 8.17
C ARG A 123 8.11 -14.96 8.35
N TYR A 124 7.35 -14.88 7.26
CA TYR A 124 5.92 -15.26 7.07
C TYR A 124 4.81 -14.19 6.98
N ALA A 125 5.05 -12.89 7.10
CA ALA A 125 3.99 -11.86 6.90
C ALA A 125 4.07 -11.07 5.56
N GLN A 126 4.87 -11.52 4.58
CA GLN A 126 5.37 -10.67 3.49
C GLN A 126 4.50 -10.51 2.24
N ALA A 127 3.34 -11.17 2.11
CA ALA A 127 2.56 -11.05 0.87
C ALA A 127 1.70 -9.76 0.79
N LEU A 128 1.45 -9.06 1.91
CA LEU A 128 0.43 -8.00 1.97
C LEU A 128 0.92 -6.64 2.49
N ALA A 129 2.17 -6.58 2.94
CA ALA A 129 2.86 -5.33 3.25
C ALA A 129 4.15 -5.28 2.40
N GLY A 130 4.08 -4.59 1.26
CA GLY A 130 5.25 -4.33 0.44
C GLY A 130 6.34 -3.66 1.27
N GLY A 131 7.42 -4.39 1.54
CA GLY A 131 8.65 -3.82 2.07
C GLY A 131 9.22 -2.79 1.08
N PRO A 132 10.00 -1.81 1.56
CA PRO A 132 10.64 -0.83 0.71
C PRO A 132 11.71 -1.52 -0.15
N GLY A 133 11.36 -1.94 -1.37
CA GLY A 133 12.33 -2.48 -2.32
C GLY A 133 11.85 -3.50 -3.35
N MET A 134 10.61 -4.01 -3.30
CA MET A 134 10.20 -5.10 -4.20
C MET A 134 8.87 -4.85 -4.91
N THR A 135 8.74 -3.71 -5.59
CA THR A 135 7.77 -3.61 -6.71
C THR A 135 8.51 -3.97 -7.99
N ASN A 136 8.46 -5.24 -8.40
CA ASN A 136 8.95 -5.62 -9.72
C ASN A 136 8.04 -4.95 -10.78
N GLN A 137 8.51 -3.83 -11.35
CA GLN A 137 7.72 -3.01 -12.26
C GLN A 137 7.29 -3.74 -13.53
N LYS A 138 7.94 -4.86 -13.87
CA LYS A 138 7.68 -5.68 -15.07
C LYS A 138 6.29 -6.30 -15.06
N HIS A 139 5.77 -6.67 -13.89
CA HIS A 139 4.51 -7.40 -13.74
C HIS A 139 3.36 -6.51 -13.26
N THR A 140 3.61 -5.22 -13.03
CA THR A 140 2.55 -4.28 -12.66
C THR A 140 1.75 -3.89 -13.88
N HIS A 141 0.44 -4.14 -13.84
CA HIS A 141 -0.45 -3.87 -14.97
C HIS A 141 -1.36 -2.68 -14.73
N VAL A 142 -1.83 -2.48 -13.50
CA VAL A 142 -2.69 -1.34 -13.12
C VAL A 142 -2.21 -0.74 -11.81
N ILE A 143 -2.17 0.59 -11.73
CA ILE A 143 -1.80 1.33 -10.53
C ILE A 143 -2.89 2.35 -10.23
N PHE A 144 -3.52 2.23 -9.07
CA PHE A 144 -4.43 3.25 -8.53
C PHE A 144 -3.65 4.14 -7.58
N ASN A 145 -3.55 5.43 -7.91
CA ASN A 145 -2.97 6.44 -7.04
C ASN A 145 -4.10 7.10 -6.26
N PHE A 146 -4.00 7.11 -4.93
CA PHE A 146 -4.99 7.75 -4.06
C PHE A 146 -4.59 9.20 -3.74
N THR A 147 -5.56 10.00 -3.31
CA THR A 147 -5.34 11.41 -2.96
C THR A 147 -4.41 11.63 -1.77
N ASP A 148 -4.30 10.66 -0.86
CA ASP A 148 -3.40 10.71 0.29
C ASP A 148 -1.95 10.29 -0.05
N GLY A 149 -1.66 10.03 -1.33
CA GLY A 149 -0.35 9.62 -1.83
C GLY A 149 -0.05 8.13 -1.68
N SER A 150 -0.95 7.34 -1.11
CA SER A 150 -0.87 5.88 -1.14
C SER A 150 -1.22 5.33 -2.52
N ARG A 151 -0.80 4.09 -2.79
CA ARG A 151 -1.01 3.43 -4.09
C ARG A 151 -1.51 2.00 -3.89
N LEU A 152 -2.34 1.53 -4.82
CA LEU A 152 -2.72 0.13 -4.94
C LEU A 152 -2.29 -0.38 -6.32
N LEU A 153 -1.46 -1.42 -6.33
CA LEU A 153 -0.92 -2.01 -7.55
C LEU A 153 -1.61 -3.35 -7.79
N PHE A 154 -1.98 -3.60 -9.04
CA PHE A 154 -2.36 -4.92 -9.51
C PHE A 154 -1.20 -5.50 -10.33
N ASN A 155 -0.62 -6.58 -9.81
CA ASN A 155 0.45 -7.32 -10.46
C ASN A 155 -0.06 -8.67 -10.94
N ASP A 156 0.43 -9.15 -12.09
CA ASP A 156 0.19 -10.51 -12.58
C ASP A 156 1.43 -10.97 -13.37
N LEU A 157 1.80 -12.25 -13.25
CA LEU A 157 3.03 -12.79 -13.86
C LEU A 157 2.85 -13.08 -15.36
#